data_AF-A0A965EMH8-F1
#
_entry.id   AF-A0A965EMH8-F1
#
_cell.length_a   1.000
_cell.length_b   1.000
_cell.length_c   1.000
_cell.angle_alpha   90.00
_cell.angle_beta   90.00
_cell.angle_gamma   90.00
#
_symmetry.space_group_name_H-M   'P 1'
#
loop_
_entity.id
_entity.type
_entity.pdbx_description
1 polymer ?
#
loop_
_entity_poly.entity_id
_entity_poly.type
_entity_poly.pdbx_seq_one_letter_code
_entity_poly.pdbx_strand_id
1 'polypeptide(L)' 'PRTELVAEDKDLPQLIFVQRSRLFGFPDTVRVQGVEAGAGAALVIHSQSNYGYWDTGANKRRLRRWLDKLSAGTATK' A
#
# COMPACT_ATOMS: atom_id res chain seq x y z
N PRO A 1 -11.74 5.88 0.96
CA PRO A 1 -10.94 4.98 0.11
C PRO A 1 -11.55 3.58 0.20
N ARG A 2 -11.73 2.85 -0.92
CA ARG A 2 -12.24 1.47 -0.91
C ARG A 2 -11.09 0.51 -0.63
N THR A 3 -10.42 0.71 0.49
CA THR A 3 -9.23 -0.04 0.91
C THR A 3 -9.51 -0.61 2.28
N GLU A 4 -9.40 -1.93 2.40
CA GLU A 4 -9.73 -2.68 3.60
C GLU A 4 -8.53 -3.52 4.01
N LEU A 5 -8.25 -3.60 5.31
CA LEU A 5 -7.29 -4.54 5.87
C LEU A 5 -7.92 -5.93 5.85
N VAL A 6 -7.27 -6.89 5.21
CA VAL A 6 -7.80 -8.26 5.05
C VAL A 6 -7.00 -9.31 5.79
N ALA A 7 -5.73 -9.01 6.10
CA ALA A 7 -4.89 -9.89 6.90
C ALA A 7 -3.74 -9.10 7.54
N GLU A 8 -3.29 -9.62 8.67
CA GLU A 8 -2.04 -9.26 9.32
C GLU A 8 -1.21 -10.53 9.41
N ASP A 9 0.00 -10.50 8.86
CA ASP A 9 0.97 -11.57 9.04
C ASP A 9 1.80 -11.24 10.29
N LYS A 10 1.76 -12.16 11.27
CA LYS A 10 2.44 -12.00 12.55
C LYS A 10 3.89 -12.48 12.52
N ASP A 11 4.20 -13.39 11.60
CA ASP A 11 5.53 -13.98 11.46
C ASP A 11 6.41 -13.08 10.58
N LEU A 12 5.81 -12.47 9.55
CA LEU A 12 6.38 -11.39 8.77
C LEU A 12 5.54 -10.13 9.06
N PRO A 13 6.02 -9.12 9.83
CA PRO A 13 5.21 -8.00 10.32
C PRO A 13 4.67 -7.13 9.17
N GLN A 14 3.62 -7.62 8.52
CA GLN A 14 3.13 -7.19 7.23
C GLN A 14 1.62 -7.07 7.30
N LEU A 15 1.13 -5.92 6.89
CA LEU A 15 -0.29 -5.64 6.73
C LEU A 15 -0.67 -5.87 5.26
N ILE A 16 -1.76 -6.60 5.05
CA ILE A 16 -2.28 -6.91 3.72
C ILE A 16 -3.63 -6.20 3.55
N PHE A 17 -3.69 -5.32 2.56
CA PHE A 17 -4.89 -4.59 2.19
C PHE A 17 -5.40 -5.02 0.83
N VAL A 18 -6.72 -4.97 0.66
CA VAL A 18 -7.37 -5.05 -0.65
C VAL A 18 -7.95 -3.68 -0.98
N GLN A 19 -7.58 -3.13 -2.13
CA GLN A 19 -8.27 -1.99 -2.72
C GLN A 19 -9.16 -2.44 -3.87
N ARG A 20 -10.38 -1.90 -3.95
CA ARG A 20 -11.25 -2.08 -5.12
C ARG A 20 -11.33 -0.85 -6.02
N SER A 21 -11.17 -1.07 -7.32
CA SER A 21 -11.36 -0.02 -8.35
C SER A 21 -12.78 0.56 -8.28
N ARG A 22 -12.97 1.81 -8.73
CA ARG A 22 -14.26 2.52 -8.57
C ARG A 22 -15.35 1.98 -9.46
N LEU A 23 -14.99 1.71 -10.71
CA LEU A 23 -15.96 1.45 -11.77
C LEU A 23 -16.24 -0.04 -11.93
N PHE A 24 -15.20 -0.88 -11.83
CA PHE A 24 -15.30 -2.31 -12.11
C PHE A 24 -15.11 -3.20 -10.88
N GLY A 25 -14.78 -2.62 -9.71
CA GLY A 25 -14.62 -3.38 -8.47
C GLY A 25 -13.40 -4.32 -8.43
N PHE A 26 -12.52 -4.28 -9.44
CA PHE A 26 -11.33 -5.11 -9.50
C PHE A 26 -10.48 -4.95 -8.24
N PRO A 27 -10.11 -6.06 -7.57
CA PRO A 27 -9.25 -6.02 -6.41
C PRO A 27 -7.79 -5.87 -6.81
N ASP A 28 -7.11 -4.96 -6.13
CA ASP A 28 -5.66 -4.81 -6.10
C ASP A 28 -5.18 -5.12 -4.67
N THR A 29 -4.13 -5.92 -4.53
CA THR A 29 -3.54 -6.24 -3.23
C THR A 29 -2.41 -5.26 -2.93
N VAL A 30 -2.41 -4.69 -1.73
CA VAL A 30 -1.33 -3.84 -1.23
C VAL A 30 -0.74 -4.47 0.02
N ARG A 31 0.55 -4.76 0.01
CA ARG A 31 1.32 -5.24 1.17
C ARG A 31 2.14 -4.09 1.72
N VAL A 32 2.10 -3.90 3.03
CA VAL A 32 2.84 -2.86 3.74
C VAL A 32 3.63 -3.52 4.86
N GLN A 33 4.93 -3.26 4.92
CA GLN A 33 5.82 -3.81 5.94
C GLN A 33 6.76 -2.72 6.45
N GLY A 34 6.89 -2.62 7.78
CA GLY A 34 7.99 -1.89 8.41
C GLY A 34 9.20 -2.80 8.53
N VAL A 35 10.37 -2.32 8.14
CA VAL A 35 11.64 -3.04 8.31
C VAL A 35 12.64 -2.16 9.03
N GLU A 36 13.54 -2.77 9.79
CA GLU A 36 14.68 -2.05 10.35
C GLU A 36 15.61 -1.59 9.23
N ALA A 37 16.13 -0.36 9.35
CA ALA A 37 17.01 0.24 8.37
C ALA A 37 18.10 1.06 9.08
N GLY A 38 19.17 0.39 9.49
CA GLY A 38 20.26 1.01 10.24
C GLY A 38 19.78 1.57 11.58
N ALA A 39 20.01 2.86 11.82
CA ALA A 39 19.55 3.56 13.04
C ALA A 39 18.06 3.97 12.99
N GLY A 40 17.32 3.59 11.94
CA GLY A 40 15.92 3.96 11.76
C GLY A 40 15.08 2.80 11.23
N ALA A 41 13.91 3.15 10.69
CA ALA A 41 13.00 2.20 10.07
C ALA A 41 12.72 2.62 8.61
N ALA A 42 12.52 1.65 7.74
CA ALA A 42 12.05 1.85 6.39
C ALA A 42 10.66 1.23 6.22
N LEU A 43 9.88 1.82 5.31
CA LEU A 43 8.56 1.34 4.94
C LEU A 43 8.64 0.71 3.54
N VAL A 44 8.34 -0.58 3.44
CA VAL A 44 8.22 -1.31 2.19
C VAL A 44 6.76 -1.41 1.82
N ILE A 45 6.39 -0.89 0.64
CA ILE A 45 5.02 -0.97 0.13
C ILE A 45 5.02 -1.59 -1.26
N HIS A 46 4.28 -2.68 -1.43
CA HIS A 46 4.08 -3.34 -2.72
C HIS A 46 2.60 -3.33 -3.10
N SER A 47 2.25 -2.71 -4.24
CA SER A 47 0.89 -2.67 -4.75
C SER A 47 0.83 -3.39 -6.09
N GLN A 48 0.00 -4.42 -6.17
CA GLN A 48 -0.16 -5.25 -7.37
C GLN A 48 -1.62 -5.39 -7.76
N SER A 49 -1.89 -5.50 -9.06
CA SER A 49 -3.20 -5.88 -9.56
C SER A 49 -3.36 -7.39 -9.50
N ASN A 50 -4.50 -7.87 -8.98
CA ASN A 50 -4.80 -9.30 -8.97
C ASN A 50 -5.29 -9.78 -10.33
N TYR A 51 -5.84 -8.88 -11.15
CA TYR A 51 -6.36 -9.18 -12.48
C TYR A 51 -5.90 -8.14 -13.49
N GLY A 52 -5.48 -8.62 -14.67
CA GLY A 52 -5.05 -7.78 -15.78
C GLY A 52 -3.65 -7.19 -15.59
N TYR A 53 -2.93 -7.05 -16.71
CA TYR A 53 -1.61 -6.44 -16.75
C TYR A 53 -1.67 -4.91 -16.86
N TRP A 54 -2.75 -4.38 -17.45
CA TRP A 54 -2.90 -2.98 -17.83
C TRP A 54 -3.60 -2.18 -16.72
N ASP A 55 -2.89 -1.90 -15.63
CA ASP A 55 -3.42 -1.06 -14.53
C ASP A 55 -3.43 0.45 -14.84
N THR A 56 -2.91 0.85 -16.02
CA THR A 56 -2.73 2.25 -16.48
C THR A 56 -1.96 3.15 -15.50
N GLY A 57 -1.17 2.57 -14.61
CA GLY A 57 -0.46 3.24 -13.52
C GLY A 57 -1.33 3.56 -12.29
N ALA A 58 -2.52 2.96 -12.15
CA ALA A 58 -3.41 3.21 -11.01
C ALA A 58 -2.74 2.85 -9.67
N ASN A 59 -2.04 1.70 -9.61
CA ASN A 59 -1.30 1.26 -8.44
C ASN A 59 -0.19 2.24 -8.08
N LYS A 60 0.61 2.66 -9.09
CA LYS A 60 1.68 3.66 -8.90
C LYS A 60 1.14 5.01 -8.40
N ARG A 61 0.06 5.52 -9.00
CA ARG A 61 -0.58 6.77 -8.56
C ARG A 61 -1.13 6.66 -7.13
N ARG A 62 -1.63 5.49 -6.74
CA ARG A 62 -2.10 5.23 -5.37
C ARG A 62 -0.95 5.31 -4.38
N LEU A 63 0.14 4.59 -4.63
CA LEU A 63 1.30 4.60 -3.73
C LEU A 63 1.86 6.00 -3.56
N ARG A 64 2.02 6.77 -4.64
CA ARG A 64 2.44 8.18 -4.56
C ARG A 64 1.55 9.01 -3.64
N ARG A 65 0.23 8.98 -3.84
CA ARG A 65 -0.72 9.70 -2.97
C ARG A 65 -0.64 9.29 -1.50
N TRP A 66 -0.30 8.04 -1.20
CA TRP A 66 -0.13 7.59 0.18
C TRP A 66 1.17 8.11 0.78
N LEU A 67 2.27 8.01 0.03
CA LEU A 67 3.57 8.56 0.44
C LEU A 67 3.50 10.07 0.65
N ASP A 68 2.88 10.82 -0.26
CA ASP A 68 2.70 12.27 -0.12
C ASP A 68 1.98 12.64 1.18
N LYS A 69 0.95 11.87 1.56
CA LYS A 69 0.22 12.07 2.83
C LYS A 69 1.04 11.72 4.05
N LEU A 70 1.82 10.63 3.99
CA LEU A 70 2.72 10.24 5.08
C LEU A 70 3.81 11.30 5.28
N SER A 71 4.42 11.78 4.21
CA SER A 71 5.43 12.85 4.27
C SER A 71 4.83 14.15 4.83
N ALA A 72 3.65 14.55 4.37
CA ALA A 72 2.96 15.73 4.91
C ALA A 72 2.57 15.58 6.39
N GLY A 73 2.20 14.37 6.83
CA GLY A 73 1.87 14.09 8.23
C GLY A 73 3.10 13.97 9.15
N THR A 74 4.27 13.65 8.60
CA THR A 74 5.54 13.54 9.35
C THR A 74 6.20 14.90 9.54
N ALA A 75 5.92 15.88 8.67
CA ALA A 75 6.46 17.24 8.74
C ALA A 75 5.94 18.09 9.93
N THR A 76 5.03 17.55 10.75
CA THR A 76 4.37 18.28 11.86
C THR A 76 4.67 17.64 13.22
N LYS A 77 5.88 17.14 13.47
CA LYS A 77 6.26 16.72 14.81
C LYS A 77 7.67 17.12 15.18
#